data_AF-A0A2W4WF29-F1
#
_entry.id   AF-A0A2W4WF29-F1
#
_cell.length_a   1.000
_cell.length_b   1.000
_cell.length_c   1.000
_cell.angle_alpha   90.00
_cell.angle_beta   90.00
_cell.angle_gamma   90.00
#
_symmetry.space_group_name_H-M   'P 1'
#
loop_
_entity.id
_entity.type
_entity.pdbx_description
1 polymer ?
#
loop_
_entity_poly.entity_id
_entity_poly.type
_entity_poly.pdbx_seq_one_letter_code
_entity_poly.pdbx_strand_id
1 'polypeptide(L)' 'MNLAIFGLGRWGTHLLRNFLALPEARVAALVDPDSQRLHELRDRFSLDETVACYHSWQQAMAHPGLDAV' A
#
# COMPACT_ATOMS: atom_id res chain seq x y z
N MET A 1 -11.77 -6.11 -3.84
CA MET A 1 -11.40 -4.79 -4.38
C MET A 1 -9.92 -4.56 -4.13
N ASN A 2 -9.14 -4.27 -5.17
CA ASN A 2 -7.72 -3.97 -5.11
C ASN A 2 -7.52 -2.48 -4.85
N LEU A 3 -6.88 -2.12 -3.75
CA LEU A 3 -6.61 -0.74 -3.42
C LEU A 3 -5.12 -0.45 -3.24
N ALA A 4 -4.75 0.80 -3.47
CA ALA A 4 -3.46 1.33 -3.11
C ALA A 4 -3.59 2.22 -1.89
N ILE A 5 -2.60 2.22 -0.99
CA ILE A 5 -2.55 3.16 0.13
C ILE A 5 -1.56 4.27 -0.19
N PHE A 6 -2.06 5.49 -0.36
CA PHE A 6 -1.24 6.66 -0.65
C PHE A 6 -0.86 7.41 0.63
N GLY A 7 0.44 7.59 0.85
CA GLY A 7 1.01 8.30 1.99
C GLY A 7 0.96 7.48 3.27
N LEU A 8 2.08 6.90 3.67
CA LEU A 8 2.25 5.98 4.79
C LEU A 8 2.69 6.69 6.08
N GLY A 9 2.24 7.94 6.25
CA GLY A 9 2.34 8.68 7.48
C GLY A 9 1.55 8.05 8.64
N ARG A 10 1.26 8.86 9.66
CA ARG A 10 0.49 8.42 10.84
C ARG A 10 -0.84 7.77 10.45
N TRP A 11 -1.59 8.40 9.54
CA TRP A 11 -2.89 7.88 9.09
C TRP A 11 -2.77 6.73 8.10
N GLY A 12 -1.86 6.81 7.12
CA GLY A 12 -1.67 5.72 6.15
C GLY A 12 -1.29 4.40 6.78
N THR A 13 -0.46 4.42 7.84
CA THR A 13 -0.13 3.21 8.61
C THR A 13 -1.36 2.61 9.28
N HIS A 14 -2.28 3.43 9.78
CA HIS A 14 -3.54 2.96 10.36
C HIS A 14 -4.48 2.40 9.30
N LEU A 15 -4.60 3.06 8.15
CA LEU A 15 -5.39 2.57 7.03
C LEU A 15 -4.87 1.23 6.53
N LEU A 16 -3.55 1.12 6.35
CA LEU A 16 -2.89 -0.13 5.98
C LEU A 16 -3.28 -1.26 6.91
N ARG A 17 -3.09 -1.09 8.23
CA ARG A 17 -3.47 -2.09 9.24
C ARG A 17 -4.96 -2.49 9.11
N ASN A 18 -5.84 -1.52 8.95
CA ASN A 18 -7.27 -1.79 8.89
C ASN A 18 -7.64 -2.56 7.62
N PHE A 19 -7.12 -2.18 6.45
CA PHE A 19 -7.41 -2.87 5.19
C PHE A 19 -6.80 -4.27 5.11
N LEU A 20 -5.63 -4.50 5.72
CA LEU A 20 -5.07 -5.85 5.84
C LEU A 20 -5.94 -6.80 6.66
N ALA A 21 -6.81 -6.27 7.53
CA ALA A 21 -7.73 -7.06 8.34
C ALA A 21 -9.09 -7.32 7.67
N LEU A 22 -9.35 -6.76 6.49
CA LEU A 22 -10.62 -6.89 5.78
C LEU A 22 -10.52 -7.94 4.65
N PRO A 23 -11.22 -9.09 4.74
CA PRO A 23 -11.17 -10.14 3.71
C PRO A 23 -11.65 -9.69 2.32
N GLU A 24 -12.54 -8.70 2.26
CA GLU A 24 -13.17 -8.22 1.03
C GLU A 24 -12.28 -7.22 0.26
N ALA A 25 -11.22 -6.75 0.90
CA ALA A 25 -10.27 -5.79 0.37
C ALA A 25 -8.88 -6.43 0.23
N ARG A 26 -8.16 -6.04 -0.82
CA ARG A 26 -6.78 -6.43 -1.03
C ARG A 26 -5.93 -5.18 -1.19
N VAL A 27 -4.96 -5.00 -0.29
CA VAL A 27 -3.92 -3.98 -0.47
C VAL A 27 -3.01 -4.47 -1.58
N ALA A 28 -3.13 -3.86 -2.77
CA ALA A 28 -2.37 -4.23 -3.96
C ALA A 28 -1.09 -3.39 -4.11
N ALA A 29 -1.10 -2.17 -3.60
CA ALA A 29 0.07 -1.30 -3.64
C ALA A 29 0.20 -0.37 -2.43
N LEU A 30 1.43 -0.03 -2.10
CA LEU A 30 1.81 1.00 -1.15
C LEU A 30 2.51 2.14 -1.88
N VAL A 31 2.17 3.38 -1.53
CA VAL A 31 2.73 4.56 -2.20
C VAL A 31 3.23 5.55 -1.18
N ASP A 32 4.54 5.77 -1.15
CA ASP A 32 5.14 6.82 -0.34
C ASP A 32 6.48 7.25 -0.96
N PRO A 33 6.80 8.55 -1.03
CA PRO A 33 8.10 9.00 -1.53
C PRO A 33 9.28 8.51 -0.66
N ASP A 34 9.04 8.17 0.61
CA ASP A 34 10.04 7.68 1.55
C ASP A 34 10.26 6.17 1.40
N SER A 35 11.34 5.79 0.70
CA SER A 35 11.71 4.38 0.48
C SER A 35 11.97 3.62 1.78
N GLN A 36 12.50 4.29 2.81
CA GLN A 36 12.77 3.65 4.10
C GLN A 36 11.46 3.25 4.76
N ARG A 37 10.47 4.15 4.76
CA ARG A 37 9.13 3.88 5.29
C ARG A 37 8.42 2.76 4.55
N LEU A 38 8.52 2.70 3.22
CA LEU A 38 7.98 1.59 2.43
C LEU A 38 8.58 0.25 2.88
N HIS A 39 9.91 0.21 3.06
CA HIS A 39 10.61 -0.99 3.51
C HIS A 39 10.20 -1.39 4.94
N GLU A 40 10.25 -0.45 5.88
CA GLU A 40 9.90 -0.67 7.29
C GLU A 40 8.48 -1.20 7.46
N LEU A 41 7.50 -0.65 6.72
CA LEU A 41 6.12 -1.09 6.83
C LEU A 41 5.86 -2.43 6.14
N ARG A 42 6.56 -2.71 5.03
CA ARG A 42 6.51 -4.03 4.38
C ARG A 42 6.95 -5.13 5.34
N ASP A 43 8.06 -4.89 6.03
CA ASP A 43 8.62 -5.85 6.97
C ASP A 43 7.77 -5.94 8.25
N ARG A 44 7.34 -4.79 8.79
CA ARG A 44 6.51 -4.72 10.02
C ARG A 44 5.18 -5.45 9.88
N PHE A 45 4.55 -5.36 8.71
CA PHE A 45 3.27 -6.02 8.44
C PHE A 45 3.41 -7.36 7.73
N SER A 46 4.65 -7.85 7.52
CA SER A 46 4.94 -9.08 6.80
C SER A 46 4.18 -9.18 5.47
N LEU A 47 4.21 -8.10 4.70
CA LEU A 47 3.42 -8.01 3.47
C LEU A 47 3.93 -9.00 2.44
N ASP A 48 2.97 -9.61 1.74
CA ASP A 48 3.22 -10.51 0.63
C ASP A 48 3.99 -9.81 -0.50
N GLU A 49 4.86 -10.54 -1.20
CA GLU A 49 5.66 -10.01 -2.32
C GLU A 49 4.79 -9.48 -3.47
N THR A 50 3.51 -9.86 -3.51
CA THR A 50 2.53 -9.36 -4.47
C THR A 50 2.01 -7.95 -4.18
N VAL A 51 2.39 -7.33 -3.04
CA VAL A 51 2.10 -5.92 -2.75
C VAL A 51 3.19 -5.04 -3.37
N ALA A 52 2.82 -4.26 -4.39
CA ALA A 52 3.76 -3.37 -5.06
C ALA A 52 4.11 -2.14 -4.22
N CYS A 53 5.33 -1.62 -4.34
CA CYS A 53 5.75 -0.37 -3.71
C CYS A 53 6.08 0.68 -4.79
N TYR A 54 5.49 1.87 -4.67
CA TYR A 54 5.72 2.98 -5.58
C TYR A 54 6.13 4.24 -4.82
N HIS A 55 6.97 5.06 -5.46
CA HIS A 55 7.45 6.31 -4.87
C HIS A 55 6.63 7.53 -5.33
N SER A 56 5.76 7.35 -6.32
CA SER A 56 4.92 8.40 -6.85
C SER A 56 3.52 7.88 -7.20
N TRP A 57 2.55 8.78 -7.11
CA TRP A 57 1.16 8.47 -7.45
C TRP A 57 1.02 8.09 -8.93
N GLN A 58 1.81 8.68 -9.82
CA GLN A 58 1.77 8.38 -11.26
C GLN A 58 2.13 6.92 -11.55
N GLN A 59 3.15 6.39 -10.87
CA GLN A 59 3.53 4.97 -11.00
C GLN A 59 2.43 4.06 -10.45
N ALA A 60 1.85 4.43 -9.32
CA ALA A 60 0.79 3.65 -8.68
C ALA A 60 -0.51 3.62 -9.48
N MET A 61 -0.91 4.73 -10.11
CA MET A 61 -2.09 4.78 -10.97
C MET A 61 -1.96 3.93 -12.24
N ALA A 62 -0.74 3.57 -12.63
CA ALA A 62 -0.49 2.61 -13.71
C ALA A 62 -0.53 1.15 -13.25
N HIS A 63 -0.78 0.88 -11.96
CA HIS A 63 -0.86 -0.48 -11.44
C HIS A 63 -2.07 -1.23 -12.07
N PRO A 64 -1.85 -2.41 -12.67
CA PRO A 64 -2.91 -3.12 -13.34
C PRO A 64 -3.98 -3.60 -12.35
N GLY A 65 -5.25 -3.37 -12.70
CA GLY A 65 -6.39 -3.85 -11.89
C GLY A 65 -6.55 -3.15 -10.55
N LEU A 66 -6.07 -1.90 -10.44
CA LEU A 66 -6.34 -1.03 -9.29
C LEU A 66 -7.78 -0.50 -9.33
N ASP A 67 -8.55 -0.75 -8.28
CA ASP A 67 -9.96 -0.34 -8.17
C ASP A 67 -10.14 0.97 -7.37
N ALA A 68 -9.23 1.25 -6.42
CA ALA A 68 -9.33 2.40 -5.50
C ALA A 68 -7.95 2.86 -4.96
N VAL A 69 -7.90 4.08 -4.41
CA VAL A 69 -6.73 4.69 -3.73
C VAL A 69 -7.09 5.27 -2.37
#